data_AF-E6SIF4-F1
#
_entry.id   AF-E6SIF4-F1
#
_cell.length_a   1.000
_cell.length_b   1.000
_cell.length_c   1.000
_cell.angle_alpha   90.00
_cell.angle_beta   90.00
_cell.angle_gamma   90.00
#
_symmetry.space_group_name_H-M   'P 1'
#
loop_
_entity.id
_entity.type
_entity.pdbx_description
1 polymer ?
#
loop_
_entity_poly.entity_id
_entity_poly.type
_entity_poly.pdbx_seq_one_letter_code
_entity_poly.pdbx_strand_id
1 'polypeptide(L)'
;MFIRERGTAPDVPRQHLIPEPGARQASEETWSVTRYHACRQARADMIAQACTDLLDRLGRSESRYAREGELSMEPAPDFIIRCPREGCTAHYRVRRYASGNTLGARVWTDGRIAAPMWPEEPEITRCDACGAYFWLDQAPKVAVAEPIVEDYDAEGRRVGRDAGEWDVPDVRFLSPREHLEALASGDLCATPEQERRLRWLLWWADNDRYRQDEPLVAARSSGDWLDEEQVRKNRLRLYDLLDERQPVQRLAKAEPARQLGWFAHARELLDWPWLDEHREFAERIRQLAEAGDPAVREVTRPPRRA
;
A
#
# COMPACT_ATOMS: atom_id res chain seq x y z
N MET A 1 54.49 -64.89 28.13
CA MET A 1 54.39 -65.06 29.59
C MET A 1 53.37 -64.04 30.07
N PHE A 2 52.36 -64.51 30.82
CA PHE A 2 51.18 -63.78 31.30
C PHE A 2 51.55 -62.45 32.01
N ILE A 3 50.71 -61.40 32.05
CA ILE A 3 49.51 -61.28 32.90
C ILE A 3 48.63 -60.11 32.42
N ARG A 4 47.30 -60.31 32.50
CA ARG A 4 46.20 -59.32 32.42
C ARG A 4 46.17 -58.45 33.66
N GLU A 5 45.84 -57.15 33.57
CA GLU A 5 45.00 -56.50 34.59
C GLU A 5 44.03 -55.47 33.97
N ARG A 6 42.78 -55.57 34.42
CA ARG A 6 41.67 -54.62 34.22
C ARG A 6 41.66 -53.68 35.44
N GLY A 7 41.39 -52.39 35.23
CA GLY A 7 41.04 -51.46 36.31
C GLY A 7 40.40 -50.20 35.69
N THR A 8 39.07 -50.10 35.69
CA THR A 8 38.27 -49.24 36.61
C THR A 8 38.42 -47.74 36.33
N ALA A 9 37.41 -47.19 35.64
CA ALA A 9 37.18 -45.77 35.47
C ALA A 9 36.68 -45.12 36.78
N PRO A 10 37.05 -43.86 37.09
CA PRO A 10 36.41 -43.09 38.14
C PRO A 10 35.28 -42.19 37.60
N ASP A 11 34.26 -42.09 38.46
CA ASP A 11 33.03 -41.30 38.42
C ASP A 11 33.25 -39.82 38.05
N VAL A 12 32.40 -39.31 37.16
CA VAL A 12 32.19 -37.87 36.94
C VAL A 12 30.87 -37.49 37.61
N PRO A 13 30.82 -36.42 38.44
CA PRO A 13 29.63 -36.08 39.21
C PRO A 13 28.49 -35.53 38.35
N ARG A 14 27.29 -36.02 38.68
CA ARG A 14 25.96 -35.62 38.18
C ARG A 14 25.77 -34.10 38.14
N GLN A 15 25.51 -33.57 36.94
CA GLN A 15 24.78 -32.32 36.77
C GLN A 15 23.33 -32.61 36.36
N HIS A 16 22.47 -31.83 37.01
CA HIS A 16 21.03 -31.84 37.08
C HIS A 16 20.24 -32.19 35.81
N LEU A 17 19.37 -33.20 35.95
CA LEU A 17 18.15 -33.38 35.17
C LEU A 17 17.13 -32.30 35.57
N ILE A 18 16.74 -31.46 34.61
CA ILE A 18 15.46 -30.74 34.60
C ILE A 18 14.74 -31.19 33.32
N PRO A 19 13.45 -31.59 33.41
CA PRO A 19 12.80 -32.37 32.36
C PRO A 19 12.35 -31.50 31.18
N GLU A 20 12.40 -32.08 29.98
CA GLU A 20 11.85 -31.50 28.76
C GLU A 20 10.34 -31.23 28.93
N PRO A 21 9.85 -30.01 28.62
CA PRO A 21 8.43 -29.79 28.46
C PRO A 21 8.01 -30.30 27.07
N GLY A 22 7.14 -31.30 27.11
CA GLY A 22 6.70 -32.08 25.97
C GLY A 22 6.21 -31.27 24.77
N ALA A 23 6.46 -31.87 23.61
CA ALA A 23 5.89 -31.52 22.32
C ALA A 23 4.37 -31.32 22.40
N ARG A 24 3.94 -30.07 22.56
CA ARG A 24 2.68 -29.62 21.98
C ARG A 24 3.00 -29.27 20.54
N GLN A 25 2.50 -30.08 19.62
CA GLN A 25 2.36 -29.70 18.22
C GLN A 25 1.54 -28.40 18.17
N ALA A 26 2.22 -27.26 18.17
CA ALA A 26 1.68 -26.05 17.62
C ALA A 26 1.70 -26.26 16.10
N SER A 27 0.52 -26.34 15.49
CA SER A 27 0.38 -26.21 14.04
C SER A 27 0.88 -24.83 13.66
N GLU A 28 2.16 -24.74 13.29
CA GLU A 28 2.72 -23.59 12.59
C GLU A 28 2.01 -23.46 11.25
N GLU A 29 0.94 -22.67 11.22
CA GLU A 29 0.44 -22.10 9.97
C GLU A 29 1.45 -21.07 9.48
N THR A 30 2.54 -21.56 8.88
CA THR A 30 3.37 -20.77 7.97
C THR A 30 2.49 -20.33 6.80
N TRP A 31 1.98 -19.11 6.87
CA TRP A 31 1.38 -18.43 5.73
C TRP A 31 2.47 -18.24 4.68
N SER A 32 2.43 -19.05 3.61
CA SER A 32 3.39 -18.90 2.52
C SER A 32 3.25 -17.50 1.90
N VAL A 33 4.38 -16.89 1.52
CA VAL A 33 4.44 -15.59 0.82
C VAL A 33 3.50 -15.56 -0.39
N THR A 34 3.31 -16.71 -1.05
CA THR A 34 2.33 -16.91 -2.13
C THR A 34 0.87 -16.78 -1.66
N ARG A 35 0.50 -17.32 -0.49
CA ARG A 35 -0.84 -17.12 0.10
C ARG A 35 -1.05 -15.69 0.56
N TYR A 36 -0.02 -15.00 1.04
CA TYR A 36 -0.11 -13.60 1.41
C TYR A 36 -0.32 -12.68 0.19
N HIS A 37 0.45 -12.85 -0.90
CA HIS A 37 0.24 -12.08 -2.14
C HIS A 37 -1.10 -12.43 -2.81
N ALA A 38 -1.51 -13.70 -2.79
CA ALA A 38 -2.85 -14.09 -3.21
C ALA A 38 -3.93 -13.46 -2.34
N CYS A 39 -3.71 -13.33 -1.02
CA CYS A 39 -4.62 -12.67 -0.09
C CYS A 39 -4.63 -11.15 -0.26
N ARG A 40 -3.52 -10.53 -0.68
CA ARG A 40 -3.39 -9.08 -0.92
C ARG A 40 -3.89 -8.66 -2.32
N GLN A 41 -3.67 -9.47 -3.35
CA GLN A 41 -4.34 -9.34 -4.64
C GLN A 41 -5.83 -9.63 -4.46
N ALA A 42 -6.20 -10.68 -3.73
CA ALA A 42 -7.59 -10.88 -3.33
C ALA A 42 -8.11 -9.74 -2.45
N ARG A 43 -7.28 -9.01 -1.69
CA ARG A 43 -7.68 -7.81 -0.95
C ARG A 43 -7.83 -6.60 -1.86
N ALA A 44 -7.04 -6.46 -2.91
CA ALA A 44 -7.22 -5.44 -3.95
C ALA A 44 -8.46 -5.73 -4.79
N ASP A 45 -8.69 -6.99 -5.15
CA ASP A 45 -9.88 -7.48 -5.84
C ASP A 45 -11.10 -7.46 -4.90
N MET A 46 -10.92 -7.65 -3.59
CA MET A 46 -11.96 -7.51 -2.56
C MET A 46 -12.17 -6.05 -2.18
N ILE A 47 -11.21 -5.13 -2.39
CA ILE A 47 -11.43 -3.67 -2.30
C ILE A 47 -12.17 -3.20 -3.56
N ALA A 48 -11.83 -3.74 -4.73
CA ALA A 48 -12.61 -3.52 -5.96
C ALA A 48 -14.04 -4.07 -5.79
N GLN A 49 -14.19 -5.31 -5.31
CA GLN A 49 -15.48 -5.95 -5.01
C GLN A 49 -16.18 -5.29 -3.83
N ALA A 50 -15.49 -4.81 -2.79
CA ALA A 50 -16.09 -4.07 -1.69
C ALA A 50 -16.50 -2.67 -2.14
N CYS A 51 -15.78 -2.05 -3.08
CA CYS A 51 -16.25 -0.85 -3.77
C CYS A 51 -17.51 -1.16 -4.57
N THR A 52 -17.56 -2.27 -5.32
CA THR A 52 -18.76 -2.74 -6.04
C THR A 52 -19.92 -3.05 -5.08
N ASP A 53 -19.68 -3.75 -3.96
CA ASP A 53 -20.68 -4.13 -2.95
C ASP A 53 -21.13 -2.93 -2.11
N LEU A 54 -20.24 -1.97 -1.84
CA LEU A 54 -20.56 -0.70 -1.20
C LEU A 54 -21.37 0.17 -2.16
N LEU A 55 -21.06 0.17 -3.46
CA LEU A 55 -21.85 0.85 -4.49
C LEU A 55 -23.25 0.22 -4.64
N ASP A 56 -23.39 -1.09 -4.46
CA ASP A 56 -24.66 -1.82 -4.49
C ASP A 56 -25.47 -1.64 -3.18
N ARG A 57 -24.80 -1.51 -2.03
CA ARG A 57 -25.41 -1.21 -0.71
C ARG A 57 -25.82 0.26 -0.56
N LEU A 58 -25.03 1.19 -1.06
CA LEU A 58 -25.38 2.61 -1.17
C LEU A 58 -26.51 2.85 -2.20
N GLY A 59 -26.85 1.86 -3.02
CA GLY A 59 -28.08 1.84 -3.81
C GLY A 59 -29.33 1.40 -3.04
N ARG A 60 -29.19 0.80 -1.84
CA ARG A 60 -30.31 0.19 -1.10
C ARG A 60 -30.51 0.68 0.34
N SER A 61 -29.63 1.49 0.93
CA SER A 61 -29.78 1.89 2.33
C SER A 61 -29.44 3.34 2.64
N GLU A 62 -30.28 4.28 2.21
CA GLU A 62 -30.29 5.62 2.83
C GLU A 62 -31.03 5.68 4.18
N SER A 63 -31.73 4.62 4.63
CA SER A 63 -32.64 4.77 5.77
C SER A 63 -32.32 4.04 7.09
N ARG A 64 -31.17 3.35 7.23
CA ARG A 64 -30.89 2.59 8.49
C ARG A 64 -29.67 2.99 9.33
N TYR A 65 -28.63 3.62 8.78
CA TYR A 65 -27.43 3.95 9.57
C TYR A 65 -27.39 5.39 10.09
N ALA A 66 -28.35 6.24 9.72
CA ALA A 66 -28.41 7.64 10.14
C ALA A 66 -28.93 7.85 11.59
N ARG A 67 -29.18 6.77 12.34
CA ARG A 67 -29.57 6.85 13.75
C ARG A 67 -28.57 6.00 14.54
N GLU A 68 -27.63 6.70 15.21
CA GLU A 68 -26.80 6.20 16.34
C GLU A 68 -25.43 5.55 16.04
N GLY A 69 -24.92 5.51 14.80
CA GLY A 69 -23.53 5.06 14.52
C GLY A 69 -22.54 6.22 14.40
N GLU A 70 -21.54 6.27 15.29
CA GLU A 70 -20.44 7.25 15.27
C GLU A 70 -19.67 7.20 13.93
N LEU A 71 -19.59 8.33 13.23
CA LEU A 71 -18.82 8.51 11.99
C LEU A 71 -17.32 8.63 12.31
N SER A 72 -16.69 7.57 12.81
CA SER A 72 -15.29 7.60 13.23
C SER A 72 -14.43 6.61 12.43
N MET A 73 -13.15 6.96 12.28
CA MET A 73 -12.10 6.05 11.80
C MET A 73 -11.45 5.48 13.04
N GLU A 74 -11.51 4.16 13.20
CA GLU A 74 -10.97 3.50 14.40
C GLU A 74 -9.57 2.97 14.11
N PRO A 75 -8.56 3.37 14.89
CA PRO A 75 -7.23 2.82 14.74
C PRO A 75 -7.21 1.34 15.16
N ALA A 76 -6.45 0.54 14.43
CA ALA A 76 -6.08 -0.82 14.84
C ALA A 76 -4.70 -0.80 15.51
N PRO A 77 -4.34 -1.83 16.29
CA PRO A 77 -2.97 -1.96 16.79
C PRO A 77 -1.94 -1.83 15.67
N ASP A 78 -0.87 -1.08 15.89
CA ASP A 78 0.20 -0.89 14.91
C ASP A 78 1.04 -2.16 14.77
N PHE A 79 1.69 -2.32 13.63
CA PHE A 79 2.76 -3.31 13.48
C PHE A 79 4.11 -2.65 13.64
N ILE A 80 5.01 -3.31 14.37
CA ILE A 80 6.43 -3.00 14.33
C ILE A 80 7.09 -3.99 13.40
N ILE A 81 7.72 -3.48 12.34
CA ILE A 81 8.46 -4.26 11.36
C ILE A 81 9.95 -3.96 11.47
N ARG A 82 10.78 -4.92 11.08
CA ARG A 82 12.23 -4.75 10.95
C ARG A 82 12.61 -4.61 9.49
N CYS A 83 13.63 -3.79 9.20
CA CYS A 83 14.23 -3.74 7.87
C CYS A 83 14.69 -5.15 7.44
N PRO A 84 14.30 -5.63 6.23
CA PRO A 84 14.63 -6.99 5.78
C PRO A 84 16.10 -7.13 5.35
N ARG A 85 16.85 -6.03 5.20
CA ARG A 85 18.26 -6.08 4.81
C ARG A 85 19.08 -6.82 5.87
N GLU A 86 19.87 -7.79 5.41
CA GLU A 86 20.80 -8.53 6.27
C GLU A 86 21.74 -7.58 7.03
N GLY A 87 21.90 -7.81 8.33
CA GLY A 87 22.69 -6.96 9.22
C GLY A 87 22.02 -5.65 9.67
N CYS A 88 20.85 -5.29 9.13
CA CYS A 88 20.12 -4.10 9.55
C CYS A 88 19.21 -4.39 10.76
N THR A 89 19.27 -3.51 11.77
CA THR A 89 18.49 -3.59 13.01
C THR A 89 17.43 -2.49 13.12
N ALA A 90 17.24 -1.69 12.08
CA ALA A 90 16.24 -0.62 12.08
C ALA A 90 14.82 -1.19 12.14
N HIS A 91 13.97 -0.55 12.95
CA HIS A 91 12.56 -0.87 13.12
C HIS A 91 11.69 0.31 12.68
N TYR A 92 10.50 -0.01 12.20
CA TYR A 92 9.53 0.97 11.74
C TYR A 92 8.13 0.59 12.22
N ARG A 93 7.32 1.61 12.45
CA ARG A 93 5.91 1.48 12.79
C ARG A 93 5.05 1.57 11.53
N VAL A 94 4.16 0.60 11.35
CA VAL A 94 3.13 0.60 10.31
C VAL A 94 1.79 0.84 10.99
N ARG A 95 1.25 2.03 10.81
CA ARG A 95 -0.07 2.40 11.32
C ARG A 95 -1.14 1.60 10.60
N ARG A 96 -2.17 1.18 11.34
CA ARG A 96 -3.28 0.41 10.79
C ARG A 96 -4.61 0.97 11.28
N TYR A 97 -5.64 0.72 10.49
CA TYR A 97 -7.01 1.11 10.82
C TYR A 97 -7.88 -0.15 10.91
N ALA A 98 -8.68 -0.23 11.98
CA ALA A 98 -9.63 -1.32 12.21
C ALA A 98 -10.88 -1.12 11.35
N SER A 99 -11.28 0.14 11.19
CA SER A 99 -12.41 0.55 10.38
C SER A 99 -12.12 1.90 9.72
N GLY A 100 -12.74 2.12 8.57
CA GLY A 100 -12.63 3.34 7.78
C GLY A 100 -13.76 3.40 6.77
N ASN A 101 -13.95 4.58 6.19
CA ASN A 101 -14.94 4.78 5.13
C ASN A 101 -14.40 5.71 4.04
N THR A 102 -15.11 5.79 2.92
CA THR A 102 -14.73 6.63 1.77
C THR A 102 -15.49 7.96 1.76
N LEU A 103 -16.03 8.40 2.89
CA LEU A 103 -16.71 9.69 2.98
C LEU A 103 -15.71 10.82 2.70
N GLY A 104 -16.09 11.72 1.80
CA GLY A 104 -15.20 12.79 1.32
C GLY A 104 -14.08 12.29 0.39
N ALA A 105 -14.14 11.04 -0.07
CA ALA A 105 -13.13 10.54 -1.00
C ALA A 105 -13.18 11.27 -2.33
N ARG A 106 -12.00 11.68 -2.80
CA ARG A 106 -11.80 12.23 -4.14
C ARG A 106 -11.10 11.21 -5.01
N VAL A 107 -11.56 11.11 -6.24
CA VAL A 107 -11.18 10.06 -7.18
C VAL A 107 -10.65 10.71 -8.44
N TRP A 108 -9.54 10.21 -8.97
CA TRP A 108 -8.83 10.81 -10.10
C TRP A 108 -8.78 9.87 -11.31
N THR A 109 -8.57 10.45 -12.49
CA THR A 109 -8.56 9.73 -13.77
C THR A 109 -7.47 8.67 -13.91
N ASP A 110 -6.40 8.76 -13.10
CA ASP A 110 -5.36 7.74 -13.00
C ASP A 110 -5.64 6.67 -11.95
N GLY A 111 -6.89 6.60 -11.46
CA GLY A 111 -7.33 5.63 -10.45
C GLY A 111 -6.86 5.96 -9.03
N ARG A 112 -6.21 7.11 -8.81
CA ARG A 112 -5.84 7.56 -7.48
C ARG A 112 -7.09 7.92 -6.67
N ILE A 113 -7.15 7.42 -5.44
CA ILE A 113 -8.20 7.77 -4.47
C ILE A 113 -7.53 8.42 -3.26
N ALA A 114 -8.05 9.58 -2.84
CA ALA A 114 -7.71 10.22 -1.58
C ALA A 114 -8.94 10.19 -0.69
N ALA A 115 -8.91 9.40 0.38
CA ALA A 115 -10.02 9.20 1.31
C ALA A 115 -9.59 9.63 2.72
N PRO A 116 -10.10 10.75 3.27
CA PRO A 116 -9.70 11.24 4.60
C PRO A 116 -9.95 10.26 5.73
N MET A 117 -11.01 9.46 5.60
CA MET A 117 -11.41 8.45 6.59
C MET A 117 -10.89 7.05 6.25
N TRP A 118 -9.98 6.95 5.28
CA TRP A 118 -9.22 5.75 4.95
C TRP A 118 -7.83 6.14 4.44
N PRO A 119 -6.93 6.61 5.34
CA PRO A 119 -5.57 6.98 4.97
C PRO A 119 -4.84 5.79 4.35
N GLU A 120 -4.08 6.07 3.29
CA GLU A 120 -3.27 5.05 2.63
C GLU A 120 -2.05 4.69 3.47
N GLU A 121 -1.66 3.42 3.42
CA GLU A 121 -0.39 2.92 3.94
C GLU A 121 0.63 2.82 2.79
N PRO A 122 1.89 3.27 2.95
CA PRO A 122 2.89 3.12 1.92
C PRO A 122 3.14 1.63 1.64
N GLU A 123 3.26 1.23 0.37
CA GLU A 123 3.53 -0.18 0.02
C GLU A 123 5.01 -0.52 0.06
N ILE A 124 5.82 0.51 -0.16
CA ILE A 124 7.28 0.48 -0.21
C ILE A 124 7.79 1.62 0.65
N THR A 125 8.94 1.40 1.28
CA THR A 125 9.62 2.45 2.03
C THR A 125 11.13 2.32 1.85
N ARG A 126 11.85 3.33 2.33
CA ARG A 126 13.31 3.38 2.37
C ARG A 126 13.74 3.28 3.83
N CYS A 127 14.70 2.40 4.10
CA CYS A 127 15.34 2.34 5.39
C CYS A 127 16.29 3.53 5.55
N ASP A 128 16.06 4.41 6.53
CA ASP A 128 16.95 5.56 6.75
C ASP A 128 18.31 5.15 7.35
N ALA A 129 18.41 3.97 7.97
CA ALA A 129 19.66 3.46 8.54
C ALA A 129 20.62 2.86 7.50
N CYS A 130 20.10 2.09 6.53
CA CYS A 130 20.94 1.39 5.54
C CYS A 130 20.69 1.80 4.08
N GLY A 131 19.71 2.68 3.84
CA GLY A 131 19.35 3.18 2.50
C GLY A 131 18.58 2.19 1.62
N ALA A 132 18.35 0.95 2.09
CA ALA A 132 17.68 -0.07 1.30
C ALA A 132 16.18 0.25 1.11
N TYR A 133 15.70 0.05 -0.12
CA TYR A 133 14.28 0.04 -0.44
C TYR A 133 13.70 -1.35 -0.19
N PHE A 134 12.47 -1.45 0.32
CA PHE A 134 11.79 -2.73 0.52
C PHE A 134 10.27 -2.60 0.48
N TRP A 135 9.60 -3.68 0.06
CA TRP A 135 8.16 -3.82 0.18
C TRP A 135 7.78 -4.09 1.63
N LEU A 136 6.76 -3.41 2.15
CA LEU A 136 6.37 -3.58 3.56
C LEU A 136 5.90 -5.00 3.88
N ASP A 137 5.33 -5.71 2.91
CA ASP A 137 4.89 -7.09 3.08
C ASP A 137 6.02 -8.12 3.15
N GLN A 138 7.23 -7.72 2.74
CA GLN A 138 8.44 -8.54 2.85
C GLN A 138 9.21 -8.26 4.15
N ALA A 139 8.83 -7.22 4.88
CA ALA A 139 9.49 -6.85 6.13
C ALA A 139 9.02 -7.78 7.27
N PRO A 140 9.94 -8.39 8.04
CA PRO A 140 9.57 -9.20 9.18
C PRO A 140 8.83 -8.37 10.24
N LYS A 141 7.64 -8.83 10.62
CA LYS A 141 6.91 -8.28 11.77
C LYS A 141 7.54 -8.80 13.06
N VAL A 142 7.94 -7.87 13.93
CA VAL A 142 8.59 -8.20 15.22
C VAL A 142 7.69 -7.97 16.42
N ALA A 143 6.72 -7.05 16.32
CA ALA A 143 5.78 -6.79 17.41
C ALA A 143 4.45 -6.24 16.89
N VAL A 144 3.48 -6.20 17.81
CA VAL A 144 2.25 -5.41 17.71
C VAL A 144 2.31 -4.38 18.82
N ALA A 145 2.03 -3.12 18.49
CA ALA A 145 1.99 -2.04 19.46
C ALA A 145 0.58 -1.47 19.54
N GLU A 146 0.23 -0.91 20.69
CA GLU A 146 -0.99 -0.12 20.81
C GLU A 146 -0.95 1.05 19.83
N PRO A 147 -2.09 1.40 19.21
CA PRO A 147 -2.12 2.49 18.26
C PRO A 147 -1.76 3.80 18.94
N ILE A 148 -1.01 4.61 18.20
CA ILE A 148 -0.72 6.00 18.56
C ILE A 148 -2.02 6.81 18.36
N VAL A 149 -2.88 6.86 19.40
CA VAL A 149 -4.05 7.76 19.45
C VAL A 149 -3.60 9.14 19.91
N GLU A 150 -3.74 10.16 19.06
CA GLU A 150 -3.37 11.53 19.43
C GLU A 150 -4.40 12.06 20.43
N ASP A 151 -4.01 12.17 21.69
CA ASP A 151 -4.85 12.83 22.69
C ASP A 151 -4.64 14.34 22.64
N TYR A 152 -5.76 15.05 22.64
CA TYR A 152 -5.82 16.50 22.71
C TYR A 152 -6.53 16.88 24.02
N ASP A 153 -6.00 17.87 24.74
CA ASP A 153 -6.68 18.41 25.91
C ASP A 153 -7.92 19.22 25.50
N ALA A 154 -8.68 19.68 26.48
CA ALA A 154 -9.87 20.50 26.27
C ALA A 154 -9.57 21.82 25.52
N GLU A 155 -8.30 22.26 25.49
CA GLU A 155 -7.83 23.43 24.76
C GLU A 155 -7.27 23.09 23.37
N GLY A 156 -7.40 21.83 22.92
CA GLY A 156 -6.92 21.37 21.62
C GLY A 156 -5.40 21.25 21.53
N ARG A 157 -4.68 21.27 22.64
CA ARG A 157 -3.23 21.04 22.66
C ARG A 157 -2.97 19.55 22.75
N ARG A 158 -2.00 19.07 21.98
CA ARG A 158 -1.57 17.68 22.00
C ARG A 158 -0.98 17.35 23.38
N VAL A 159 -1.63 16.45 24.10
CA VAL A 159 -1.13 15.96 25.39
C VAL A 159 -0.05 14.93 25.10
N GLY A 160 1.08 15.04 25.80
CA GLY A 160 2.25 14.19 25.58
C GLY A 160 1.90 12.70 25.66
N ARG A 161 2.50 11.92 24.77
CA ARG A 161 2.27 10.48 24.64
C ARG A 161 3.39 9.71 25.31
N ASP A 162 3.05 8.68 26.08
CA ASP A 162 3.98 7.57 26.30
C ASP A 162 4.10 6.82 24.98
N ALA A 163 5.28 6.79 24.36
CA ALA A 163 5.55 6.08 23.10
C ALA A 163 5.41 4.54 23.22
N GLY A 164 4.99 4.05 24.39
CA GLY A 164 5.08 2.65 24.78
C GLY A 164 6.54 2.17 24.77
N GLU A 165 6.73 0.86 24.69
CA GLU A 165 8.05 0.23 24.60
C GLU A 165 8.77 0.50 23.26
N TRP A 166 8.05 0.98 22.24
CA TRP A 166 8.55 1.09 20.86
C TRP A 166 8.59 2.54 20.36
N ASP A 167 9.67 3.23 20.70
CA ASP A 167 10.03 4.54 20.13
C ASP A 167 10.76 4.35 18.79
N VAL A 168 9.99 4.16 17.72
CA VAL A 168 10.50 3.91 16.35
C VAL A 168 9.75 4.79 15.34
N PRO A 169 10.39 5.22 14.25
CA PRO A 169 9.74 6.06 13.25
C PRO A 169 8.62 5.32 12.51
N ASP A 170 7.62 6.07 12.04
CA ASP A 170 6.62 5.54 11.11
C ASP A 170 7.25 5.22 9.75
N VAL A 171 6.72 4.21 9.06
CA VAL A 171 6.96 4.06 7.62
C VAL A 171 6.46 5.29 6.88
N ARG A 172 7.19 5.71 5.85
CA ARG A 172 6.85 6.89 5.06
C ARG A 172 6.64 6.55 3.60
N PHE A 173 5.89 7.41 2.92
CA PHE A 173 5.82 7.40 1.47
C PHE A 173 7.18 7.79 0.87
N LEU A 174 7.52 7.16 -0.24
CA LEU A 174 8.66 7.56 -1.05
C LEU A 174 8.30 8.79 -1.90
N SER A 175 9.26 9.68 -2.07
CA SER A 175 9.18 10.75 -3.07
C SER A 175 9.25 10.18 -4.50
N PRO A 176 8.85 10.95 -5.54
CA PRO A 176 9.02 10.50 -6.92
C PRO A 176 10.48 10.14 -7.26
N ARG A 177 11.47 10.90 -6.77
CA ARG A 177 12.89 10.59 -6.97
C ARG A 177 13.30 9.27 -6.32
N GLU A 178 12.87 9.03 -5.08
CA GLU A 178 13.16 7.77 -4.39
C GLU A 178 12.53 6.57 -5.09
N HIS A 179 11.35 6.72 -5.70
CA HIS A 179 10.79 5.66 -6.56
C HIS A 179 11.67 5.37 -7.78
N LEU A 180 12.24 6.41 -8.43
CA LEU A 180 13.18 6.22 -9.53
C LEU A 180 14.46 5.52 -9.08
N GLU A 181 14.99 5.89 -7.92
CA GLU A 181 16.15 5.23 -7.33
C GLU A 181 15.87 3.76 -7.03
N ALA A 182 14.69 3.45 -6.48
CA ALA A 182 14.25 2.08 -6.22
C ALA A 182 14.08 1.27 -7.52
N LEU A 183 13.57 1.88 -8.59
CA LEU A 183 13.52 1.26 -9.92
C LEU A 183 14.92 1.00 -10.48
N ALA A 184 15.85 1.93 -10.26
CA ALA A 184 17.21 1.84 -10.77
C ALA A 184 18.08 0.82 -10.00
N SER A 185 17.82 0.62 -8.70
CA SER A 185 18.53 -0.41 -7.92
C SER A 185 18.17 -1.83 -8.37
N GLY A 186 16.95 -2.02 -8.87
CA GLY A 186 16.43 -3.31 -9.34
C GLY A 186 16.03 -4.27 -8.23
N ASP A 187 16.33 -3.95 -6.96
CA ASP A 187 16.08 -4.83 -5.80
C ASP A 187 14.59 -5.11 -5.60
N LEU A 188 13.72 -4.20 -6.03
CA LEU A 188 12.26 -4.30 -5.89
C LEU A 188 11.55 -4.86 -7.12
N CYS A 189 12.26 -5.13 -8.21
CA CYS A 189 11.68 -5.49 -9.51
C CYS A 189 12.02 -6.93 -9.92
N ALA A 190 11.89 -7.89 -9.00
CA ALA A 190 12.17 -9.29 -9.29
C ALA A 190 11.18 -9.91 -10.30
N THR A 191 9.98 -9.31 -10.46
CA THR A 191 8.99 -9.74 -11.46
C THR A 191 8.41 -8.56 -12.25
N PRO A 192 7.85 -8.78 -13.45
CA PRO A 192 7.16 -7.75 -14.22
C PRO A 192 6.00 -7.08 -13.46
N GLU A 193 5.31 -7.81 -12.60
CA GLU A 193 4.22 -7.29 -11.76
C GLU A 193 4.75 -6.31 -10.71
N GLN A 194 5.90 -6.60 -10.11
CA GLN A 194 6.54 -5.70 -9.15
C GLN A 194 7.07 -4.45 -9.85
N GLU A 195 7.70 -4.58 -11.03
CA GLU A 195 8.09 -3.43 -11.84
C GLU A 195 6.86 -2.56 -12.17
N ARG A 196 5.79 -3.18 -12.67
CA ARG A 196 4.54 -2.49 -12.98
C ARG A 196 3.99 -1.76 -11.75
N ARG A 197 3.95 -2.42 -10.58
CA ARG A 197 3.44 -1.78 -9.36
C ARG A 197 4.30 -0.61 -8.94
N LEU A 198 5.62 -0.75 -8.94
CA LEU A 198 6.53 0.34 -8.57
C LEU A 198 6.42 1.54 -9.52
N ARG A 199 6.29 1.30 -10.82
CA ARG A 199 6.04 2.36 -11.82
C ARG A 199 4.69 3.03 -11.67
N TRP A 200 3.68 2.28 -11.26
CA TRP A 200 2.36 2.79 -10.95
C TRP A 200 2.40 3.70 -9.71
N LEU A 201 3.09 3.29 -8.64
CA LEU A 201 3.28 4.12 -7.45
C LEU A 201 4.05 5.40 -7.79
N LEU A 202 5.11 5.30 -8.61
CA LEU A 202 5.82 6.47 -9.13
C LEU A 202 4.92 7.39 -9.94
N TRP A 203 4.07 6.81 -10.80
CA TRP A 203 3.14 7.56 -11.63
C TRP A 203 2.14 8.36 -10.79
N TRP A 204 1.58 7.75 -9.75
CA TRP A 204 0.74 8.45 -8.79
C TRP A 204 1.50 9.53 -8.03
N ALA A 205 2.68 9.19 -7.49
CA ALA A 205 3.52 10.11 -6.74
C ALA A 205 3.87 11.34 -7.59
N ASP A 206 4.17 11.15 -8.87
CA ASP A 206 4.48 12.26 -9.79
C ASP A 206 3.24 13.12 -10.12
N ASN A 207 2.09 12.47 -10.32
CA ASN A 207 0.82 13.14 -10.61
C ASN A 207 0.27 13.91 -9.41
N ASP A 208 0.79 13.71 -8.19
CA ASP A 208 0.37 14.46 -7.00
C ASP A 208 0.60 15.98 -7.16
N ARG A 209 1.47 16.41 -8.11
CA ARG A 209 1.60 17.82 -8.53
C ARG A 209 0.28 18.46 -8.99
N TYR A 210 -0.67 17.65 -9.47
CA TYR A 210 -1.99 18.09 -9.92
C TYR A 210 -3.07 18.04 -8.84
N ARG A 211 -2.71 17.62 -7.61
CA ARG A 211 -3.61 17.38 -6.48
C ARG A 211 -3.22 18.17 -5.24
N GLN A 212 -2.48 19.27 -5.41
CA GLN A 212 -1.93 20.04 -4.27
C GLN A 212 -3.02 20.74 -3.45
N ASP A 213 -4.23 20.86 -4.00
CA ASP A 213 -5.43 21.31 -3.30
C ASP A 213 -6.03 20.23 -2.38
N GLU A 214 -5.59 18.97 -2.50
CA GLU A 214 -6.01 17.87 -1.63
C GLU A 214 -5.13 17.77 -0.37
N PRO A 215 -5.66 18.02 0.85
CA PRO A 215 -4.84 18.11 2.06
C PRO A 215 -4.00 16.86 2.35
N LEU A 216 -4.56 15.66 2.13
CA LEU A 216 -3.82 14.40 2.35
C LEU A 216 -2.64 14.24 1.39
N VAL A 217 -2.80 14.74 0.17
CA VAL A 217 -1.75 14.68 -0.85
C VAL A 217 -0.70 15.77 -0.62
N ALA A 218 -1.13 16.98 -0.26
CA ALA A 218 -0.24 18.07 0.08
C ALA A 218 0.66 17.73 1.27
N ALA A 219 0.11 17.09 2.32
CA ALA A 219 0.84 16.73 3.53
C ALA A 219 1.98 15.71 3.29
N ARG A 220 1.86 14.86 2.26
CA ARG A 220 2.87 13.83 1.93
C ARG A 220 3.81 14.23 0.79
N SER A 221 3.50 15.31 0.08
CA SER A 221 4.28 15.71 -1.08
C SER A 221 5.63 16.27 -0.63
N SER A 222 6.73 15.74 -1.17
CA SER A 222 8.07 16.25 -0.89
C SER A 222 8.45 17.46 -1.75
N GLY A 223 7.65 17.80 -2.77
CA GLY A 223 8.01 18.78 -3.79
C GLY A 223 9.16 18.36 -4.72
N ASP A 224 9.72 17.15 -4.53
CA ASP A 224 10.82 16.61 -5.32
C ASP A 224 10.30 15.94 -6.61
N TRP A 225 9.77 16.79 -7.49
CA TRP A 225 9.15 16.37 -8.74
C TRP A 225 10.17 15.93 -9.78
N LEU A 226 9.76 14.98 -10.62
CA LEU A 226 10.57 14.52 -11.75
C LEU A 226 10.57 15.53 -12.90
N ASP A 227 11.66 15.53 -13.67
CA ASP A 227 11.72 16.24 -14.95
C ASP A 227 10.83 15.58 -16.02
N GLU A 228 10.50 16.30 -17.08
CA GLU A 228 9.57 15.81 -18.11
C GLU A 228 10.06 14.54 -18.81
N GLU A 229 11.37 14.36 -18.97
CA GLU A 229 11.94 13.19 -19.64
C GLU A 229 11.83 11.95 -18.76
N GLN A 230 12.08 12.09 -17.46
CA GLN A 230 11.88 11.04 -16.46
C GLN A 230 10.41 10.63 -16.38
N VAL A 231 9.51 11.62 -16.32
CA VAL A 231 8.05 11.39 -16.32
C VAL A 231 7.63 10.63 -17.57
N ARG A 232 8.07 11.09 -18.75
CA ARG A 232 7.76 10.47 -20.05
C ARG A 232 8.27 9.03 -20.11
N LYS A 233 9.51 8.76 -19.69
CA LYS A 233 10.07 7.40 -19.63
C LYS A 233 9.26 6.47 -18.74
N ASN A 234 8.85 6.95 -17.56
CA ASN A 234 8.04 6.12 -16.66
C ASN A 234 6.67 5.81 -17.28
N ARG A 235 5.99 6.81 -17.85
CA ARG A 235 4.68 6.64 -18.50
C ARG A 235 4.74 5.67 -19.68
N LEU A 236 5.74 5.77 -20.54
CA LEU A 236 5.95 4.84 -21.65
C LEU A 236 6.14 3.40 -21.17
N ARG A 237 7.02 3.21 -20.19
CA ARG A 237 7.28 1.86 -19.68
C ARG A 237 6.10 1.28 -18.91
N LEU A 238 5.38 2.10 -18.14
CA LEU A 238 4.14 1.68 -17.49
C LEU A 238 3.09 1.28 -18.53
N TYR A 239 2.91 2.09 -19.58
CA TYR A 239 2.03 1.80 -20.70
C TYR A 239 2.34 0.43 -21.33
N ASP A 240 3.61 0.12 -21.59
CA ASP A 240 4.05 -1.15 -22.16
C ASP A 240 3.75 -2.36 -21.25
N LEU A 241 3.77 -2.17 -19.93
CA LEU A 241 3.51 -3.22 -18.94
C LEU A 241 2.01 -3.50 -18.71
N LEU A 242 1.11 -2.65 -19.23
CA LEU A 242 -0.33 -2.79 -19.06
C LEU A 242 -0.95 -3.66 -20.15
N ASP A 243 -1.69 -4.69 -19.70
CA ASP A 243 -2.34 -5.67 -20.55
C ASP A 243 -3.76 -5.24 -20.97
N GLU A 244 -3.92 -4.90 -22.24
CA GLU A 244 -5.19 -4.43 -22.81
C GLU A 244 -6.30 -5.49 -22.83
N ARG A 245 -5.97 -6.76 -22.61
CA ARG A 245 -6.95 -7.85 -22.51
C ARG A 245 -7.68 -7.85 -21.18
N GLN A 246 -7.12 -7.19 -20.17
CA GLN A 246 -7.74 -7.04 -18.86
C GLN A 246 -8.44 -5.68 -18.78
N PRO A 247 -9.77 -5.62 -18.55
CA PRO A 247 -10.53 -4.37 -18.61
C PRO A 247 -9.94 -3.25 -17.74
N VAL A 248 -9.61 -3.53 -16.48
CA VAL A 248 -9.04 -2.53 -15.56
C VAL A 248 -7.69 -2.00 -16.06
N GLN A 249 -6.83 -2.89 -16.57
CA GLN A 249 -5.53 -2.46 -17.11
C GLN A 249 -5.68 -1.73 -18.44
N ARG A 250 -6.64 -2.10 -19.29
CA ARG A 250 -6.97 -1.37 -20.52
C ARG A 250 -7.43 0.06 -20.21
N LEU A 251 -8.32 0.23 -19.23
CA LEU A 251 -8.77 1.54 -18.77
C LEU A 251 -7.59 2.36 -18.23
N ALA A 252 -6.78 1.73 -17.37
CA ALA A 252 -5.59 2.36 -16.83
C ALA A 252 -4.59 2.77 -17.90
N LYS A 253 -4.44 1.99 -18.98
CA LYS A 253 -3.51 2.25 -20.07
C LYS A 253 -3.90 3.45 -20.93
N ALA A 254 -5.20 3.75 -21.02
CA ALA A 254 -5.70 4.92 -21.73
C ALA A 254 -5.20 6.23 -21.10
N GLU A 255 -5.01 6.26 -19.78
CA GLU A 255 -4.58 7.46 -19.08
C GLU A 255 -3.12 7.85 -19.38
N PRO A 256 -2.09 6.99 -19.23
CA PRO A 256 -0.74 7.29 -19.69
C PRO A 256 -0.69 7.65 -21.19
N ALA A 257 -1.48 6.98 -22.04
CA ALA A 257 -1.57 7.35 -23.46
C ALA A 257 -2.04 8.80 -23.64
N ARG A 258 -3.10 9.20 -22.91
CA ARG A 258 -3.60 10.59 -22.90
C ARG A 258 -2.53 11.57 -22.38
N GLN A 259 -1.86 11.24 -21.28
CA GLN A 259 -0.82 12.08 -20.69
C GLN A 259 0.45 12.21 -21.55
N LEU A 260 0.68 11.25 -22.46
CA LEU A 260 1.73 11.28 -23.48
C LEU A 260 1.31 12.06 -24.74
N GLY A 261 0.08 12.59 -24.79
CA GLY A 261 -0.46 13.30 -25.94
C GLY A 261 -1.01 12.39 -27.04
N TRP A 262 -1.10 11.07 -26.81
CA TRP A 262 -1.65 10.11 -27.77
C TRP A 262 -3.18 10.07 -27.66
N PHE A 263 -3.83 11.22 -27.80
CA PHE A 263 -5.25 11.40 -27.54
C PHE A 263 -6.15 10.49 -28.38
N ALA A 264 -5.85 10.34 -29.68
CA ALA A 264 -6.60 9.44 -30.55
C ALA A 264 -6.51 7.99 -30.06
N HIS A 265 -5.30 7.53 -29.75
CA HIS A 265 -5.05 6.18 -29.24
C HIS A 265 -5.71 5.93 -27.88
N ALA A 266 -5.68 6.91 -26.98
CA ALA A 266 -6.39 6.83 -25.71
C ALA A 266 -7.89 6.60 -25.92
N ARG A 267 -8.50 7.25 -26.92
CA ARG A 267 -9.93 7.05 -27.26
C ARG A 267 -10.20 5.66 -27.82
N GLU A 268 -9.30 5.11 -28.63
CA GLU A 268 -9.40 3.72 -29.13
C GLU A 268 -9.32 2.69 -28.00
N LEU A 269 -8.44 2.90 -27.01
CA LEU A 269 -8.40 2.06 -25.81
C LEU A 269 -9.72 2.12 -25.02
N LEU A 270 -10.37 3.28 -25.00
CA LEU A 270 -11.65 3.49 -24.32
C LEU A 270 -12.86 3.04 -25.11
N ASP A 271 -12.71 2.66 -26.38
CA ASP A 271 -13.77 2.04 -27.18
C ASP A 271 -13.86 0.55 -26.83
N TRP A 272 -14.52 0.28 -25.71
CA TRP A 272 -14.63 -1.04 -25.10
C TRP A 272 -15.98 -1.16 -24.36
N PRO A 273 -16.58 -2.35 -24.29
CA PRO A 273 -17.82 -2.56 -23.53
C PRO A 273 -17.56 -2.51 -22.02
N TRP A 274 -17.56 -1.31 -21.45
CA TRP A 274 -17.34 -1.08 -20.02
C TRP A 274 -18.55 -1.46 -19.18
N LEU A 275 -18.27 -2.14 -18.05
CA LEU A 275 -19.23 -2.28 -16.95
C LEU A 275 -19.59 -0.91 -16.38
N ASP A 276 -20.77 -0.78 -15.79
CA ASP A 276 -21.31 0.50 -15.32
C ASP A 276 -20.36 1.20 -14.32
N GLU A 277 -19.67 0.44 -13.46
CA GLU A 277 -18.70 0.94 -12.49
C GLU A 277 -17.44 1.57 -13.11
N HIS A 278 -17.09 1.20 -14.35
CA HIS A 278 -15.94 1.73 -15.07
C HIS A 278 -16.33 2.79 -16.11
N ARG A 279 -17.62 2.88 -16.45
CA ARG A 279 -18.10 3.75 -17.52
C ARG A 279 -17.86 5.22 -17.21
N GLU A 280 -18.12 5.66 -15.97
CA GLU A 280 -17.89 7.05 -15.54
C GLU A 280 -16.42 7.47 -15.73
N PHE A 281 -15.48 6.60 -15.35
CA PHE A 281 -14.04 6.84 -15.56
C PHE A 281 -13.68 6.88 -17.04
N ALA A 282 -14.14 5.89 -17.81
CA ALA A 282 -13.84 5.80 -19.23
C ALA A 282 -14.36 7.02 -20.00
N GLU A 283 -15.58 7.48 -19.68
CA GLU A 283 -16.17 8.70 -20.25
C GLU A 283 -15.38 9.94 -19.85
N ARG A 284 -14.96 10.05 -18.59
CA ARG A 284 -14.15 11.20 -18.15
C ARG A 284 -12.81 11.27 -18.87
N ILE A 285 -12.10 10.16 -19.00
CA ILE A 285 -10.82 10.12 -19.73
C ILE A 285 -11.06 10.43 -21.21
N ARG A 286 -12.15 9.93 -21.81
CA ARG A 286 -12.51 10.21 -23.21
C ARG A 286 -12.74 11.70 -23.45
N GLN A 287 -13.51 12.37 -22.59
CA GLN A 287 -13.75 13.82 -22.66
C GLN A 287 -12.45 14.62 -22.59
N LEU A 288 -11.55 14.24 -21.69
CA LEU A 288 -10.25 14.91 -21.55
C LEU A 288 -9.35 14.68 -22.76
N ALA A 289 -9.39 13.48 -23.34
CA ALA A 289 -8.66 13.18 -24.57
C ALA A 289 -9.21 13.99 -25.76
N GLU A 290 -10.53 14.17 -25.86
CA GLU A 290 -11.16 15.02 -26.89
C GLU A 290 -10.80 16.50 -26.73
N ALA A 291 -10.67 16.96 -25.48
CA ALA A 291 -10.21 18.32 -25.17
C ALA A 291 -8.69 18.51 -25.33
N GLY A 292 -7.91 17.44 -25.57
CA GLY A 292 -6.45 17.49 -25.61
C GLY A 292 -5.81 17.85 -24.26
N ASP A 293 -6.50 17.61 -23.14
CA ASP A 293 -5.96 17.83 -21.79
C ASP A 293 -5.05 16.65 -21.44
N PRO A 294 -3.76 16.85 -21.09
CA PRO A 294 -2.86 15.77 -20.68
C PRO A 294 -2.75 15.62 -19.15
N ALA A 295 -3.35 16.52 -18.35
CA ALA A 295 -3.21 16.46 -16.90
C ALA A 295 -4.23 15.50 -16.29
N VAL A 296 -3.90 14.88 -15.15
CA VAL A 296 -4.90 14.12 -14.37
C VAL A 296 -5.96 15.08 -13.85
N ARG A 297 -7.20 14.60 -13.78
CA ARG A 297 -8.34 15.37 -13.26
C ARG A 297 -9.15 14.53 -12.31
N GLU A 298 -9.89 15.21 -11.46
CA GLU A 298 -10.90 14.56 -10.63
C GLU A 298 -12.02 13.99 -11.52
N VAL A 299 -12.48 12.80 -11.15
CA VAL A 299 -13.67 12.13 -11.69
C VAL A 299 -14.83 12.56 -10.79
N THR A 300 -15.36 13.74 -11.08
CA THR A 300 -16.53 14.25 -10.36
C THR A 300 -17.74 13.41 -10.73
N ARG A 301 -18.32 12.71 -9.75
CA ARG A 301 -19.62 12.08 -9.95
C ARG A 301 -20.67 13.20 -10.08
N PRO A 302 -21.52 13.23 -11.12
CA PRO A 302 -22.67 14.12 -11.07
C PRO A 302 -23.50 13.77 -9.83
N PRO A 303 -24.11 14.74 -9.14
CA PRO A 303 -25.03 14.44 -8.06
C PRO A 303 -26.08 13.48 -8.60
N ARG A 304 -26.29 12.34 -7.92
CA ARG A 304 -27.36 11.41 -8.28
C ARG A 304 -28.65 12.23 -8.32
N ARG A 305 -29.36 12.21 -9.46
CA ARG A 305 -30.72 12.76 -9.51
C ARG A 305 -31.53 11.99 -8.46
N ALA A 306 -32.07 12.74 -7.50
CA ALA A 306 -32.97 12.23 -6.47
C ALA A 306 -34.22 11.58 -7.08
#